data_AF-A0A7X5LMC0-F1
#
_entry.id   AF-A0A7X5LMC0-F1
#
_cell.length_a   1.000
_cell.length_b   1.000
_cell.length_c   1.000
_cell.angle_alpha   90.00
_cell.angle_beta   90.00
_cell.angle_gamma   90.00
#
_symmetry.space_group_name_H-M   'P 1'
#
loop_
_entity.id
_entity.type
_entity.pdbx_description
1 polymer ?
#
loop_
_entity_poly.entity_id
_entity_poly.type
_entity_poly.pdbx_seq_one_letter_code
_entity_poly.pdbx_strand_id
1 'polypeptide(L)'
;LATSLASHRHLSKQVVAIYRQRMQIEEGFRDMKSTKFGLGYEQNKSIRKQRLTTLVLLTTLASLVAILLGMVLVSSNKHRRFQANTEARSVLSFHYLGLRAVACRIRFTMRQWKAALKWYSSIVDGAWAGSA
;
A
#
# COMPACT_ATOMS: atom_id res chain seq x y z
N LEU A 1 13.51 6.32 22.30
CA LEU A 1 13.68 6.35 20.83
C LEU A 1 14.78 7.34 20.52
N ALA A 2 15.89 6.91 19.94
CA ALA A 2 16.91 7.83 19.43
C ALA A 2 16.49 8.35 18.05
N THR A 3 16.75 9.62 17.74
CA THR A 3 16.36 10.24 16.46
C THR A 3 17.43 11.23 16.00
N SER A 4 17.62 11.36 14.69
CA SER A 4 18.44 12.40 14.06
C SER A 4 17.63 13.65 13.66
N LEU A 5 16.32 13.69 13.95
CA LEU A 5 15.46 14.83 13.68
C LEU A 5 15.86 16.06 14.54
N ALA A 6 15.78 17.25 13.95
CA ALA A 6 16.11 18.51 14.62
C ALA A 6 15.19 18.78 15.83
N SER A 7 15.77 19.34 16.89
CA SER A 7 15.05 19.60 18.14
C SER A 7 14.02 20.71 17.96
N HIS A 8 12.77 20.42 18.34
CA HIS A 8 11.67 21.39 18.35
C HIS A 8 10.58 20.95 19.34
N ARG A 9 9.64 21.85 19.66
CA ARG A 9 8.63 21.69 20.72
C ARG A 9 7.76 20.43 20.61
N HIS A 10 7.56 19.91 19.39
CA HIS A 10 6.70 18.75 19.12
C HIS A 10 7.47 17.47 18.74
N LEU A 11 8.81 17.48 18.87
CA LEU A 11 9.69 16.38 18.43
C LEU A 11 9.27 15.03 19.02
N SER A 12 9.02 14.97 20.33
CA SER A 12 8.67 13.72 21.02
C SER A 12 7.40 13.09 20.45
N LYS A 13 6.37 13.90 20.19
CA LYS A 13 5.11 13.45 19.57
C LYS A 13 5.33 13.00 18.13
N GLN A 14 6.12 13.75 17.36
CA GLN A 14 6.42 13.41 15.97
C GLN A 14 7.20 12.08 15.86
N VAL A 15 8.24 11.89 16.68
CA VAL A 15 9.05 10.68 16.72
C VAL A 15 8.21 9.46 17.07
N VAL A 16 7.33 9.58 18.08
CA VAL A 16 6.41 8.49 18.44
C VAL A 16 5.42 8.20 17.31
N ALA A 17 4.91 9.23 16.63
CA ALA A 17 3.99 9.06 15.51
C ALA A 17 4.64 8.36 14.31
N ILE A 18 5.87 8.73 13.93
CA ILE A 18 6.65 8.06 12.88
C ILE A 18 6.96 6.63 13.30
N TYR A 19 7.43 6.41 14.53
CA TYR A 19 7.80 5.08 14.99
C TYR A 19 6.60 4.12 15.05
N ARG A 20 5.39 4.64 15.33
CA ARG A 20 4.15 3.86 15.24
C ARG A 20 3.88 3.30 13.84
N GLN A 21 4.33 3.97 12.78
CA GLN A 21 4.17 3.50 11.41
C GLN A 21 5.06 2.29 11.08
N ARG A 22 6.07 1.97 11.91
CA ARG A 22 6.97 0.83 11.69
C ARG A 22 6.22 -0.50 11.52
N MET A 23 5.08 -0.67 12.19
CA MET A 23 4.26 -1.89 12.07
C MET A 23 3.67 -2.10 10.66
N GLN A 24 3.59 -1.04 9.83
CA GLN A 24 3.15 -1.17 8.44
C GLN A 24 4.07 -2.06 7.60
N ILE A 25 5.35 -2.14 7.95
CA ILE A 25 6.31 -3.02 7.27
C ILE A 25 5.93 -4.49 7.49
N GLU A 26 5.56 -4.86 8.72
CA GLU A 26 5.15 -6.22 9.07
C GLU A 26 3.85 -6.62 8.39
N GLU A 27 2.87 -5.72 8.36
CA GLU A 27 1.62 -5.91 7.62
C GLU A 27 1.89 -6.10 6.12
N GLY A 28 2.80 -5.33 5.53
CA GLY A 28 3.21 -5.51 4.12
C GLY A 28 3.85 -6.88 3.85
N PHE A 29 4.70 -7.37 4.76
CA PHE A 29 5.26 -8.73 4.64
C PHE A 29 4.21 -9.82 4.82
N ARG A 30 3.22 -9.60 5.70
CA ARG A 30 2.10 -10.53 5.90
C ARG A 30 1.21 -10.61 4.66
N ASP A 31 0.89 -9.47 4.06
CA ASP A 31 0.11 -9.41 2.81
C ASP A 31 0.87 -10.05 1.65
N MET A 32 2.20 -9.87 1.54
CA MET A 32 2.98 -10.55 0.51
C MET A 32 2.92 -12.09 0.65
N LYS A 33 2.97 -12.58 1.89
CA LYS A 33 3.01 -14.01 2.23
C LYS A 33 1.66 -14.70 2.07
N SER A 34 0.59 -14.03 2.49
CA SER A 34 -0.75 -14.61 2.55
C SER A 34 -1.24 -15.14 1.21
N THR A 35 -1.67 -16.40 1.18
CA THR A 35 -2.27 -17.01 -0.01
C THR A 35 -3.69 -16.52 -0.27
N LYS A 36 -4.45 -16.22 0.79
CA LYS A 36 -5.89 -15.91 0.69
C LYS A 36 -6.16 -14.43 0.40
N PHE A 37 -5.35 -13.55 0.98
CA PHE A 37 -5.57 -12.10 0.93
C PHE A 37 -4.45 -11.34 0.20
N GLY A 38 -3.43 -12.07 -0.24
CA GLY A 38 -2.16 -11.54 -0.67
C GLY A 38 -1.63 -12.15 -1.96
N LEU A 39 -0.31 -12.22 -2.10
CA LEU A 39 0.35 -12.75 -3.29
C LEU A 39 0.78 -14.22 -3.18
N GLY A 40 0.50 -14.88 -2.05
CA GLY A 40 0.75 -16.32 -1.87
C GLY A 40 2.22 -16.72 -1.87
N TYR A 41 3.12 -15.83 -1.48
CA TYR A 41 4.55 -16.13 -1.45
C TYR A 41 4.89 -17.34 -0.54
N GLU A 42 4.08 -17.64 0.48
CA GLU A 42 4.25 -18.84 1.33
C GLU A 42 4.17 -20.16 0.57
N GLN A 43 3.52 -20.20 -0.59
CA GLN A 43 3.48 -21.40 -1.42
C GLN A 43 4.82 -21.67 -2.13
N ASN A 44 5.76 -20.74 -2.03
CA ASN A 44 7.08 -20.91 -2.60
C ASN A 44 7.91 -21.93 -1.80
N LYS A 45 8.22 -23.07 -2.43
CA LYS A 45 9.04 -24.14 -1.83
C LYS A 45 10.54 -24.01 -2.14
N SER A 46 11.01 -22.87 -2.66
CA SER A 46 12.41 -22.72 -3.06
C SER A 46 13.31 -22.41 -1.87
N ILE A 47 14.45 -23.07 -1.79
CA ILE A 47 15.49 -22.81 -0.77
C ILE A 47 16.69 -22.06 -1.38
N ARG A 48 16.77 -22.00 -2.73
CA ARG A 48 17.86 -21.32 -3.44
C ARG A 48 17.74 -19.80 -3.31
N LYS A 49 18.76 -19.16 -2.75
CA LYS A 49 18.81 -17.70 -2.51
C LYS A 49 18.51 -16.87 -3.76
N GLN A 50 19.15 -17.18 -4.90
CA GLN A 50 18.94 -16.46 -6.17
C GLN A 50 17.46 -16.46 -6.62
N ARG A 51 16.80 -17.61 -6.49
CA ARG A 51 15.39 -17.75 -6.86
C ARG A 51 14.49 -16.97 -5.89
N LEU A 52 14.78 -17.03 -4.59
CA LEU A 52 14.05 -16.24 -3.59
C LEU A 52 14.19 -14.74 -3.84
N THR A 53 15.38 -14.24 -4.13
CA THR A 53 15.60 -12.81 -4.46
C THR A 53 14.75 -12.38 -5.65
N THR A 54 14.70 -13.18 -6.71
CA THR A 54 13.91 -12.89 -7.90
C THR A 54 12.40 -12.89 -7.59
N LEU A 55 11.95 -13.85 -6.78
CA LEU A 55 10.54 -13.93 -6.40
C LEU A 55 10.12 -12.78 -5.51
N VAL A 56 10.96 -12.37 -4.55
CA VAL A 56 10.71 -11.19 -3.70
C VAL A 56 10.63 -9.93 -4.57
N LEU A 57 11.50 -9.78 -5.57
CA LEU A 57 11.42 -8.68 -6.52
C LEU A 57 10.09 -8.69 -7.29
N LEU A 58 9.68 -9.84 -7.82
CA LEU A 58 8.41 -9.97 -8.54
C LEU A 58 7.20 -9.67 -7.63
N THR A 59 7.19 -10.17 -6.41
CA THR A 59 6.09 -9.92 -5.47
C THR A 59 6.04 -8.48 -5.00
N THR A 60 7.18 -7.82 -4.82
CA THR A 60 7.20 -6.38 -4.48
C THR A 60 6.68 -5.53 -5.63
N LEU A 61 7.07 -5.82 -6.87
CA LEU A 61 6.51 -5.15 -8.06
C LEU A 61 5.01 -5.40 -8.22
N ALA A 62 4.55 -6.65 -8.04
CA ALA A 62 3.13 -6.97 -8.09
C ALA A 62 2.34 -6.24 -6.98
N SER A 63 2.92 -6.13 -5.79
CA SER A 63 2.33 -5.38 -4.67
C SER A 63 2.19 -3.90 -4.98
N LEU A 64 3.21 -3.29 -5.61
CA LEU A 64 3.18 -1.90 -6.04
C LEU A 64 2.05 -1.67 -7.06
N VAL A 65 1.95 -2.53 -8.07
CA VAL A 65 0.88 -2.46 -9.08
C VAL A 65 -0.49 -2.61 -8.44
N ALA A 66 -0.66 -3.54 -7.50
CA ALA A 66 -1.91 -3.72 -6.77
C ALA A 66 -2.29 -2.46 -5.98
N ILE A 67 -1.34 -1.83 -5.27
CA ILE A 67 -1.60 -0.57 -4.55
C ILE A 67 -2.05 0.54 -5.51
N LEU A 68 -1.37 0.71 -6.64
CA LEU A 68 -1.75 1.71 -7.65
C LEU A 68 -3.15 1.45 -8.21
N LEU A 69 -3.49 0.19 -8.52
CA LEU A 69 -4.84 -0.19 -8.94
C LEU A 69 -5.89 0.10 -7.86
N GLY A 70 -5.57 -0.17 -6.60
CA GLY A 70 -6.41 0.19 -5.46
C GLY A 70 -6.64 1.70 -5.36
N MET A 71 -5.61 2.51 -5.58
CA MET A 71 -5.74 3.97 -5.62
C MET A 71 -6.65 4.44 -6.76
N VAL A 72 -6.51 3.87 -7.96
CA VAL A 72 -7.38 4.17 -9.11
C VAL A 72 -8.83 3.78 -8.81
N LEU A 73 -9.04 2.63 -8.16
CA LEU A 73 -10.37 2.16 -7.77
C LEU A 73 -11.03 3.10 -6.74
N VAL A 74 -10.24 3.60 -5.78
CA VAL A 74 -10.70 4.55 -4.77
C VAL A 74 -11.02 5.91 -5.40
N SER A 75 -10.14 6.44 -6.24
CA SER A 75 -10.35 7.68 -7.00
C SER A 75 -11.59 7.61 -7.91
N SER A 76 -11.90 6.43 -8.44
CA SER A 76 -13.09 6.20 -9.27
C SER A 76 -14.37 5.94 -8.45
N ASN A 77 -14.32 6.01 -7.13
CA ASN A 77 -15.41 5.70 -6.19
C ASN A 77 -16.01 4.28 -6.32
N LYS A 78 -15.33 3.39 -7.06
CA LYS A 78 -15.76 1.99 -7.28
C LYS A 78 -15.44 1.08 -6.10
N HIS A 79 -14.62 1.56 -5.16
CA HIS A 79 -14.24 0.86 -3.93
C HIS A 79 -15.45 0.58 -3.02
N ARG A 80 -16.52 1.38 -3.10
CA ARG A 80 -17.77 1.20 -2.33
C ARG A 80 -18.44 -0.15 -2.56
N ARG A 81 -18.28 -0.74 -3.76
CA ARG A 81 -18.82 -2.09 -4.05
C ARG A 81 -18.14 -3.20 -3.23
N PHE A 82 -16.96 -2.92 -2.68
CA PHE A 82 -16.19 -3.87 -1.88
C PHE A 82 -16.26 -3.57 -0.37
N GLN A 83 -16.89 -2.47 0.03
CA GLN A 83 -17.17 -2.15 1.43
C GLN A 83 -18.57 -2.61 1.80
N ALA A 84 -18.76 -2.97 3.07
CA ALA A 84 -20.08 -3.18 3.61
C ALA A 84 -20.81 -1.82 3.65
N ASN A 85 -22.07 -1.79 3.21
CA ASN A 85 -22.87 -0.55 3.11
C ASN A 85 -23.00 0.22 4.44
N THR A 86 -22.72 -0.42 5.57
CA THR A 86 -22.81 0.15 6.92
C THR A 86 -21.54 0.91 7.35
N GLU A 87 -20.41 0.69 6.70
CA GLU A 87 -19.12 1.25 7.12
C GLU A 87 -18.76 2.50 6.29
N ALA A 88 -18.76 3.67 6.92
CA ALA A 88 -18.34 4.92 6.28
C ALA A 88 -16.81 5.06 6.14
N ARG A 89 -16.05 4.21 6.84
CA ARG A 89 -14.58 4.25 6.88
C ARG A 89 -13.98 3.29 5.85
N SER A 90 -12.87 3.69 5.22
CA SER A 90 -12.09 2.79 4.37
C SER A 90 -11.38 1.72 5.22
N VAL A 91 -12.03 0.55 5.39
CA VAL A 91 -11.50 -0.58 6.18
C VAL A 91 -10.46 -1.39 5.40
N LEU A 92 -10.55 -1.42 4.06
CA LEU A 92 -9.70 -2.25 3.20
C LEU A 92 -8.44 -1.50 2.73
N SER A 93 -7.29 -2.19 2.73
CA SER A 93 -6.04 -1.67 2.19
C SER A 93 -6.11 -1.49 0.68
N PHE A 94 -5.34 -0.53 0.13
CA PHE A 94 -5.25 -0.32 -1.32
C PHE A 94 -4.73 -1.57 -2.04
N HIS A 95 -3.79 -2.29 -1.45
CA HIS A 95 -3.27 -3.55 -1.98
C HIS A 95 -4.39 -4.57 -2.21
N TYR A 96 -5.20 -4.83 -1.17
CA TYR A 96 -6.31 -5.78 -1.25
C TYR A 96 -7.37 -5.35 -2.26
N LEU A 97 -7.72 -4.06 -2.28
CA LEU A 97 -8.64 -3.49 -3.27
C LEU A 97 -8.12 -3.65 -4.71
N GLY A 98 -6.82 -3.48 -4.93
CA GLY A 98 -6.17 -3.72 -6.21
C GLY A 98 -6.26 -5.16 -6.66
N LEU A 99 -5.95 -6.11 -5.77
CA LEU A 99 -6.09 -7.55 -6.07
C LEU A 99 -7.53 -7.91 -6.43
N ARG A 100 -8.52 -7.36 -5.71
CA ARG A 100 -9.94 -7.55 -6.05
C ARG A 100 -10.32 -6.91 -7.37
N ALA A 101 -9.77 -5.74 -7.70
CA ALA A 101 -10.01 -5.10 -8.99
C ALA A 101 -9.50 -5.96 -10.16
N VAL A 102 -8.35 -6.60 -10.00
CA VAL A 102 -7.81 -7.57 -10.97
C VAL A 102 -8.70 -8.81 -11.06
N ALA A 103 -9.07 -9.40 -9.92
CA ALA A 103 -9.93 -10.59 -9.88
C ALA A 103 -11.30 -10.34 -10.55
N CYS A 104 -11.88 -9.15 -10.33
CA CYS A 104 -13.14 -8.72 -10.97
C CYS A 104 -12.95 -8.15 -12.39
N ARG A 105 -11.73 -8.17 -12.95
CA ARG A 105 -11.38 -7.64 -14.27
C ARG A 105 -11.91 -6.23 -14.54
N ILE A 106 -11.80 -5.36 -13.54
CA ILE A 106 -12.28 -3.97 -13.65
C ILE A 106 -11.43 -3.22 -14.67
N ARG A 107 -12.07 -2.67 -15.69
CA ARG A 107 -11.42 -1.79 -16.66
C ARG A 107 -11.36 -0.36 -16.13
N PHE A 108 -10.19 0.25 -16.30
CA PHE A 108 -9.93 1.64 -15.93
C PHE A 108 -9.64 2.45 -17.18
N THR A 109 -10.14 3.68 -17.20
CA THR A 109 -9.85 4.64 -18.27
C THR A 109 -8.55 5.39 -17.99
N MET A 110 -7.89 5.90 -19.03
CA MET A 110 -6.67 6.72 -18.87
C MET A 110 -6.91 7.97 -18.01
N ARG A 111 -8.13 8.51 -18.01
CA ARG A 111 -8.51 9.65 -17.13
C ARG A 111 -8.45 9.27 -15.66
N GLN A 112 -8.95 8.08 -15.29
CA GLN A 112 -8.92 7.57 -13.92
C GLN A 112 -7.49 7.31 -13.46
N TRP A 113 -6.63 6.79 -14.33
CA TRP A 113 -5.20 6.64 -14.05
C TRP A 113 -4.50 7.97 -13.80
N LYS A 114 -4.74 8.98 -14.65
CA LYS A 114 -4.18 10.32 -14.47
C LYS A 114 -4.65 10.97 -13.16
N ALA A 115 -5.92 10.78 -12.79
CA ALA A 115 -6.46 11.29 -11.52
C ALA A 115 -5.77 10.63 -10.31
N ALA A 116 -5.57 9.30 -10.35
CA ALA A 116 -4.86 8.58 -9.30
C ALA A 116 -3.39 9.02 -9.19
N LEU A 117 -2.70 9.22 -10.32
CA LEU A 117 -1.31 9.72 -10.32
C LEU A 117 -1.19 11.13 -9.77
N LYS A 118 -2.12 12.04 -10.10
CA LYS A 118 -2.17 13.37 -9.49
C LYS A 118 -2.38 13.31 -7.99
N TRP A 119 -3.28 12.42 -7.54
CA TRP A 119 -3.51 12.20 -6.12
C TRP A 119 -2.28 11.64 -5.40
N TYR A 120 -1.60 10.66 -6.02
CA TYR A 120 -0.33 10.13 -5.53
C TYR A 120 0.74 11.22 -5.40
N SER A 121 0.95 12.04 -6.43
CA SER A 121 1.88 13.18 -6.38
C SER A 121 1.56 14.09 -5.21
N SER A 122 0.29 14.50 -5.06
CA SER A 122 -0.12 15.37 -3.95
C SER A 122 0.16 14.78 -2.56
N ILE A 123 0.01 13.46 -2.38
CA ILE A 123 0.35 12.79 -1.12
C ILE A 123 1.85 12.81 -0.89
N VAL A 124 2.63 12.50 -1.94
CA VAL A 124 4.09 12.50 -1.88
C VAL A 124 4.58 13.90 -1.55
N ASP A 125 4.18 14.90 -2.33
CA ASP A 125 4.55 16.30 -2.13
C ASP A 125 4.20 16.78 -0.71
N GLY A 126 3.02 16.41 -0.20
CA GLY A 126 2.63 16.72 1.19
C GLY A 126 3.48 16.00 2.25
N ALA A 127 3.91 14.77 1.98
CA ALA A 127 4.77 14.01 2.89
C ALA A 127 6.21 14.58 2.94
N TRP A 128 6.73 15.05 1.80
CA TRP A 128 8.06 15.66 1.70
C TRP A 128 8.08 17.14 2.14
N ALA A 129 6.97 17.87 1.98
CA ALA A 129 6.86 19.26 2.45
C ALA A 129 6.66 19.38 3.97
N GLY A 130 6.30 18.31 4.68
CA GLY A 130 6.09 18.26 6.13
C GLY A 130 7.37 18.21 6.99
N SER A 131 8.52 18.53 6.41
CA SER A 131 9.84 18.61 7.07
C SER A 131 10.49 19.99 6.91
N ALA A 132 9.70 21.05 7.06
CA ALA A 132 10.17 22.43 7.26
C ALA A 132 9.54 23.00 8.52
#